data_AF-A0A3D1GW92-F1
#
_entry.id   AF-A0A3D1GW92-F1
#
_cell.length_a   1.000
_cell.length_b   1.000
_cell.length_c   1.000
_cell.angle_alpha   90.00
_cell.angle_beta   90.00
_cell.angle_gamma   90.00
#
_symmetry.space_group_name_H-M   'P 1'
#
loop_
_entity.id
_entity.type
_entity.pdbx_description
1 polymer ?
#
loop_
_entity_poly.entity_id
_entity_poly.type
_entity_poly.pdbx_seq_one_letter_code
_entity_poly.pdbx_strand_id
1 'polypeptide(L)'
;MKKRKEQKELSSVMTRRMLVVGGGQALLGALLVGRLYQLQIAQTDNYQRLSDRNQFDRRLVQAPRGRLLDARGRLLAGNSEIFELRMLPARIPDLRAWLNRVRKIVRLRPAE
;
A
#
# COMPACT_ATOMS: atom_id res chain seq x y z
N MET A 1 -11.36 17.22 66.58
CA MET A 1 -12.25 17.47 65.42
C MET A 1 -11.55 18.04 64.17
N LYS A 2 -10.47 18.83 64.30
CA LYS A 2 -9.74 19.46 63.17
C LYS A 2 -9.18 18.47 62.12
N LYS A 3 -8.50 17.39 62.55
CA LYS A 3 -7.94 16.35 61.66
C LYS A 3 -8.96 15.67 60.73
N ARG A 4 -10.21 15.46 61.19
CA ARG A 4 -11.28 14.87 60.36
C ARG A 4 -11.79 15.83 59.27
N LYS A 5 -11.72 17.15 59.49
CA LYS A 5 -12.11 18.16 58.48
C LYS A 5 -11.05 18.26 57.39
N GLU A 6 -9.76 18.33 57.74
CA GLU A 6 -8.65 18.33 56.77
C GLU A 6 -8.63 17.05 55.92
N GLN A 7 -8.89 15.88 56.51
CA GLN A 7 -9.01 14.63 55.74
C GLN A 7 -10.18 14.66 54.75
N LYS A 8 -11.34 15.22 55.14
CA LYS A 8 -12.48 15.39 54.23
C LYS A 8 -12.16 16.35 53.08
N GLU A 9 -11.54 17.48 53.37
CA GLU A 9 -11.08 18.46 52.36
C GLU A 9 -10.11 17.82 51.37
N LEU A 10 -9.08 17.13 51.87
CA LEU A 10 -8.10 16.40 51.05
C LEU A 10 -8.79 15.35 50.17
N SER A 11 -9.71 14.56 50.74
CA SER A 11 -10.47 13.56 49.96
C SER A 11 -11.34 14.20 48.88
N SER A 12 -12.00 15.33 49.17
CA SER A 12 -12.86 16.03 48.20
C SER A 12 -12.07 16.57 47.02
N VAL A 13 -10.92 17.19 47.29
CA VAL A 13 -10.01 17.69 46.25
C VAL A 13 -9.47 16.52 45.40
N MET A 14 -9.13 15.41 46.04
CA MET A 14 -8.62 14.21 45.37
C MET A 14 -9.70 13.54 44.50
N THR A 15 -10.93 13.41 44.99
CA THR A 15 -12.08 12.91 44.22
C THR A 15 -12.40 13.81 43.03
N ARG A 16 -12.36 15.14 43.18
CA ARG A 16 -12.57 16.07 42.07
C ARG A 16 -11.51 15.92 40.98
N ARG A 17 -10.25 15.75 41.37
CA ARG A 17 -9.15 15.48 40.42
C ARG A 17 -9.34 14.14 39.70
N MET A 18 -9.72 13.09 40.42
CA MET A 18 -10.00 11.78 39.83
C MET A 18 -11.16 11.84 38.83
N LEU A 19 -12.23 12.59 39.14
CA LEU A 19 -13.36 12.75 38.21
C LEU A 19 -12.97 13.51 36.95
N VAL A 20 -12.17 14.57 37.07
CA VAL A 20 -11.69 15.33 35.92
C VAL A 20 -10.77 14.48 35.04
N VAL A 21 -9.79 13.79 35.65
CA VAL A 21 -8.84 12.95 34.91
C VAL A 21 -9.55 11.74 34.31
N GLY A 22 -10.38 11.04 35.08
CA GLY A 22 -11.13 9.88 34.62
C GLY A 22 -12.15 10.23 33.54
N GLY A 23 -12.84 11.36 33.68
CA GLY A 23 -13.73 11.89 32.64
C GLY A 23 -12.98 12.23 31.36
N GLY A 24 -11.81 12.87 31.48
CA GLY A 24 -10.93 13.15 30.32
C GLY A 24 -10.46 11.88 29.63
N GLN A 25 -10.03 10.87 30.38
CA GLN A 25 -9.63 9.57 29.84
C GLN A 25 -10.79 8.85 29.14
N ALA A 26 -11.99 8.87 29.73
CA ALA A 26 -13.18 8.28 29.13
C ALA A 26 -13.56 8.96 27.82
N LEU A 27 -13.49 10.30 27.76
CA LEU A 27 -13.75 11.08 26.55
C LEU A 27 -12.75 10.72 25.43
N LEU A 28 -11.46 10.66 25.75
CA LEU A 28 -10.43 10.26 24.78
C LEU A 28 -10.62 8.82 24.32
N GLY A 29 -10.95 7.91 25.25
CA GLY A 29 -11.26 6.52 24.93
C GLY A 29 -12.45 6.39 23.97
N ALA A 30 -13.53 7.14 24.23
CA ALA A 30 -14.70 7.16 23.35
C ALA A 30 -14.38 7.70 21.95
N LEU A 31 -13.53 8.73 21.86
CA LEU A 31 -13.04 9.25 20.58
C LEU A 31 -12.25 8.19 19.79
N LEU A 32 -11.36 7.46 20.46
CA LEU A 32 -10.59 6.39 19.84
C LEU A 32 -11.47 5.24 19.37
N VAL A 33 -12.46 4.82 20.17
CA VAL A 33 -13.44 3.80 19.79
C VAL A 33 -14.26 4.26 18.60
N GLY A 34 -14.73 5.51 18.59
CA GLY A 34 -15.44 6.08 17.45
C GLY A 34 -14.58 6.11 16.18
N ARG A 35 -13.30 6.48 16.30
CA ARG A 35 -12.36 6.45 15.18
C ARG A 35 -12.12 5.02 14.68
N LEU A 36 -12.02 4.06 15.59
CA LEU A 36 -11.86 2.65 15.25
C LEU A 36 -13.07 2.13 14.48
N TYR A 37 -14.28 2.45 14.95
CA TYR A 37 -15.53 2.12 14.27
C TYR A 37 -15.60 2.72 12.86
N GLN A 38 -15.20 3.99 12.71
CA GLN A 38 -15.14 4.63 11.39
C GLN A 38 -14.22 3.88 10.43
N LEU A 39 -13.04 3.47 10.87
CA LEU A 39 -12.08 2.75 10.02
C LEU A 39 -12.54 1.32 9.73
N GLN A 40 -13.09 0.64 10.73
CA GLN A 40 -13.42 -0.79 10.65
C GLN A 40 -14.80 -1.12 10.10
N ILE A 41 -15.76 -0.20 10.16
CA ILE A 41 -17.14 -0.42 9.67
C ILE A 41 -17.49 0.55 8.53
N ALA A 42 -17.24 1.86 8.70
CA ALA A 42 -17.63 2.82 7.66
C ALA A 42 -16.69 2.81 6.45
N GLN A 43 -15.42 2.43 6.63
CA GLN A 43 -14.41 2.45 5.57
C GLN A 43 -13.87 1.06 5.21
N THR A 44 -14.47 -0.01 5.73
CA THR A 44 -14.04 -1.40 5.53
C THR A 44 -13.87 -1.73 4.07
N ASP A 45 -14.88 -1.46 3.25
CA ASP A 45 -14.89 -1.81 1.83
C ASP A 45 -13.75 -1.14 1.07
N ASN A 46 -13.40 0.09 1.44
CA ASN A 46 -12.32 0.83 0.79
C ASN A 46 -10.97 0.22 1.14
N TYR A 47 -10.70 -0.03 2.43
CA TYR A 47 -9.44 -0.61 2.87
C TYR A 47 -9.29 -2.08 2.47
N GLN A 48 -10.38 -2.83 2.40
CA GLN A 48 -10.37 -4.20 1.91
C GLN A 48 -10.02 -4.25 0.43
N ARG A 49 -10.63 -3.39 -0.40
CA ARG A 49 -10.27 -3.27 -1.83
C ARG A 49 -8.81 -2.83 -2.04
N LEU A 50 -8.31 -1.91 -1.23
CA LEU A 50 -6.90 -1.47 -1.27
C LEU A 50 -5.95 -2.62 -0.90
N SER A 51 -6.30 -3.40 0.12
CA SER A 51 -5.54 -4.58 0.54
C SER A 51 -5.55 -5.66 -0.56
N ASP A 52 -6.71 -5.96 -1.14
CA ASP A 52 -6.85 -6.97 -2.19
C ASP A 52 -5.99 -6.64 -3.41
N ARG A 53 -5.94 -5.36 -3.82
CA ARG A 53 -5.07 -4.90 -4.91
C ARG A 53 -3.59 -5.02 -4.59
N ASN A 54 -3.22 -4.87 -3.32
CA ASN A 54 -1.83 -5.03 -2.88
C ASN A 54 -1.45 -6.51 -2.76
N GLN A 55 -2.40 -7.38 -2.41
CA GLN A 55 -2.19 -8.81 -2.22
C GLN A 55 -2.21 -9.61 -3.53
N PHE A 56 -3.10 -9.26 -4.46
CA PHE A 56 -3.33 -10.00 -5.69
C PHE A 56 -3.15 -9.12 -6.92
N ASP A 57 -1.97 -9.16 -7.53
CA ASP A 57 -1.76 -8.64 -8.88
C ASP A 57 -2.29 -9.67 -9.91
N ARG A 58 -3.61 -9.67 -10.13
CA ARG A 58 -4.24 -10.57 -11.10
C ARG A 58 -3.88 -10.12 -12.51
N ARG A 59 -2.85 -10.75 -13.08
CA ARG A 59 -2.51 -10.61 -14.50
C ARG A 59 -3.08 -11.79 -15.26
N LEU A 60 -3.85 -11.50 -16.32
CA LEU A 60 -4.21 -12.53 -17.28
C LEU A 60 -2.94 -12.95 -18.03
N VAL A 61 -2.52 -14.20 -17.82
CA VAL A 61 -1.46 -14.83 -18.61
C VAL A 61 -2.13 -15.54 -19.78
N GLN A 62 -1.89 -15.08 -20.99
CA GLN A 62 -2.39 -15.77 -22.18
C GLN A 62 -1.64 -17.08 -22.38
N ALA A 63 -2.37 -18.14 -22.76
CA ALA A 63 -1.76 -19.41 -23.08
C ALA A 63 -0.86 -19.28 -24.33
N PRO A 64 0.34 -19.89 -24.35
CA PRO A 64 1.20 -19.87 -25.52
C PRO A 64 0.54 -20.60 -26.69
N ARG A 65 0.77 -20.10 -27.92
CA ARG A 65 0.29 -20.77 -29.13
C ARG A 65 0.98 -22.13 -29.30
N GLY A 66 0.23 -23.13 -29.77
CA GLY A 66 0.77 -24.44 -30.12
C GLY A 66 1.81 -24.37 -31.24
N ARG A 67 2.69 -25.37 -31.31
CA ARG A 67 3.67 -25.53 -32.40
C ARG A 67 3.02 -26.25 -33.58
N LEU A 68 3.11 -25.67 -34.77
CA LEU A 68 2.67 -26.27 -36.03
C LEU A 68 3.84 -27.02 -36.65
N LEU A 69 3.66 -28.32 -36.89
CA LEU A 69 4.68 -29.22 -37.44
C LEU A 69 4.25 -29.71 -38.82
N ASP A 70 5.22 -29.89 -39.72
CA ASP A 70 5.07 -30.64 -40.97
C ASP A 70 4.94 -32.15 -40.69
N ALA A 71 4.52 -32.95 -41.66
CA ALA A 71 4.41 -34.42 -41.57
C ALA A 71 5.74 -35.12 -41.21
N ARG A 72 6.88 -34.43 -41.44
CA ARG A 72 8.24 -34.88 -41.07
C ARG A 72 8.72 -34.33 -39.73
N GLY A 73 7.85 -33.68 -38.95
CA GLY A 73 8.16 -33.12 -37.63
C GLY A 73 8.93 -31.79 -37.65
N ARG A 74 9.06 -31.12 -38.81
CA ARG A 74 9.72 -29.80 -38.90
C ARG A 74 8.78 -28.69 -38.41
N LEU A 75 9.30 -27.76 -37.61
CA LEU A 75 8.53 -26.61 -37.12
C LEU A 75 8.25 -25.62 -38.24
N LEU A 76 6.97 -25.41 -38.55
CA LEU A 76 6.50 -24.45 -39.55
C LEU A 76 6.13 -23.11 -38.91
N ALA A 77 5.50 -23.15 -37.73
CA ALA A 77 5.15 -21.96 -36.96
C ALA A 77 5.08 -22.29 -35.47
N GLY A 78 5.45 -21.32 -34.63
CA GLY A 78 5.45 -21.47 -33.18
C GLY A 78 5.64 -20.12 -32.50
N ASN A 79 5.75 -20.16 -31.18
CA ASN A 79 6.09 -18.96 -30.41
C ASN A 79 7.57 -18.60 -30.60
N SER A 80 7.87 -17.32 -30.76
CA SER A 80 9.23 -16.78 -30.77
C SER A 80 9.34 -15.76 -29.64
N GLU A 81 10.46 -15.78 -28.92
CA GLU A 81 10.73 -14.78 -27.89
C GLU A 81 11.06 -13.44 -28.54
N ILE A 82 10.37 -12.38 -28.10
CA ILE A 82 10.63 -11.00 -28.52
C ILE A 82 11.04 -10.23 -27.28
N PHE A 83 12.26 -9.69 -27.29
CA PHE A 83 12.77 -8.88 -26.20
C PHE A 83 12.51 -7.40 -26.49
N GLU A 84 11.84 -6.71 -25.57
CA GLU A 84 11.53 -5.28 -25.66
C GLU A 84 12.18 -4.53 -24.50
N LEU A 85 12.90 -3.45 -24.81
CA LEU A 85 13.45 -2.55 -23.80
C LEU A 85 12.46 -1.38 -23.58
N ARG A 86 11.77 -1.38 -22.44
CA ARG A 86 10.87 -0.29 -22.03
C ARG A 86 11.47 0.54 -20.89
N MET A 87 11.27 1.85 -20.98
CA MET A 87 11.61 2.77 -19.90
C MET A 87 10.42 3.67 -19.55
N LEU A 88 10.31 4.02 -18.28
CA LEU A 88 9.32 4.98 -17.79
C LEU A 88 10.04 6.29 -17.45
N PRO A 89 9.85 7.39 -18.21
CA PRO A 89 10.59 8.64 -18.02
C PRO A 89 10.52 9.16 -16.57
N ALA A 90 9.35 9.04 -15.92
CA ALA A 90 9.11 9.51 -14.56
C ALA A 90 9.94 8.80 -13.48
N ARG A 91 10.52 7.62 -13.77
CA ARG A 91 11.37 6.87 -12.83
C ARG A 91 12.87 7.09 -13.07
N ILE A 92 13.23 7.96 -14.01
CA ILE A 92 14.63 8.20 -14.39
C ILE A 92 15.03 9.60 -13.93
N PRO A 93 15.99 9.73 -13.00
CA PRO A 93 16.48 11.04 -12.53
C PRO A 93 17.17 11.85 -13.65
N ASP A 94 17.94 11.19 -14.51
CA ASP A 94 18.62 11.81 -15.64
C ASP A 94 18.49 10.95 -16.91
N LEU A 95 17.64 11.43 -17.81
CA LEU A 95 17.37 10.78 -19.09
C LEU A 95 18.58 10.77 -20.02
N ARG A 96 19.39 11.84 -20.03
CA ARG A 96 20.55 11.95 -20.92
C ARG A 96 21.63 10.96 -20.52
N ALA A 97 21.91 10.86 -19.22
CA ALA A 97 22.87 9.88 -18.69
C ALA A 97 22.40 8.44 -18.91
N TRP A 98 21.10 8.18 -18.84
CA TRP A 98 20.53 6.86 -19.15
C TRP A 98 20.65 6.51 -20.64
N LEU A 99 20.25 7.42 -21.53
CA LEU A 99 20.35 7.23 -22.99
C LEU A 99 21.80 6.99 -23.43
N ASN A 100 22.76 7.73 -22.87
CA ASN A 100 24.18 7.55 -23.18
C ASN A 100 24.70 6.16 -22.77
N ARG A 101 24.14 5.54 -21.73
CA ARG A 101 24.48 4.17 -21.33
C ARG A 101 23.84 3.14 -22.26
N VAL A 102 22.55 3.30 -22.57
CA VAL A 102 21.82 2.37 -23.44
C VAL A 102 22.38 2.36 -24.87
N ARG A 103 22.78 3.52 -25.38
CA ARG A 103 23.39 3.66 -26.72
C ARG A 103 24.66 2.81 -26.92
N LYS A 104 25.35 2.44 -25.84
CA LYS A 104 26.55 1.57 -25.91
C LYS A 104 26.20 0.09 -26.10
N ILE A 105 24.99 -0.31 -25.74
CA ILE A 105 24.54 -1.71 -25.73
C ILE A 105 23.59 -1.96 -26.91
N VAL A 106 22.68 -1.02 -27.17
CA VAL A 106 21.70 -1.09 -28.25
C VAL A 106 21.99 0.02 -29.24
N ARG A 107 22.03 -0.32 -30.53
CA ARG A 107 22.21 0.66 -31.60
C ARG A 107 20.93 1.48 -31.76
N LEU A 108 20.86 2.60 -31.05
CA LEU A 108 19.77 3.55 -31.16
C LEU A 108 19.90 4.32 -32.48
N ARG A 109 18.90 4.20 -33.36
CA ARG A 109 18.78 5.08 -34.53
C ARG A 109 18.19 6.41 -34.06
N PRO A 110 18.76 7.57 -34.45
CA PRO A 110 18.11 8.84 -34.20
C PRO A 110 16.86 8.93 -35.09
N ALA A 111 15.73 9.28 -34.50
CA ALA A 111 14.41 9.43 -35.12
C ALA A 111 13.62 8.12 -35.38
N GLU A 112 12.82 7.73 -34.38
CA GLU A 112 11.35 7.72 -34.43
C GLU A 112 10.82 8.04 -33.02
#